data_AF-A0A2E8SUM4-F1
#
_entry.id   AF-A0A2E8SUM4-F1
#
_cell.length_a   1.000
_cell.length_b   1.000
_cell.length_c   1.000
_cell.angle_alpha   90.00
_cell.angle_beta   90.00
_cell.angle_gamma   90.00
#
_symmetry.space_group_name_H-M   'P 1'
#
loop_
_entity.id
_entity.type
_entity.pdbx_description
1 polymer ?
#
loop_
_entity_poly.entity_id
_entity_poly.type
_entity_poly.pdbx_seq_one_letter_code
_entity_poly.pdbx_strand_id
1 'polypeptide(L)'
;MKHLLLLSCLAALLGCQTGNQRVIQLYGGPDGMAALSAPDQVRAWRTTAEYAVKKGTVTQGKLGDYLILRGPVPVEAQIGAEISAILQKDIYEWNMAKGCEPIPGVAVEYTKGANKVLIFFCFECDILLTYLNGNRVSGEDFDRAHSSLAVLIKKIFPNDSEIQKL
;
A
#
# COMPACT_ATOMS: atom_id res chain seq x y z
N MET A 1 -29.31 -38.01 -39.27
CA MET A 1 -28.01 -37.63 -38.67
C MET A 1 -27.79 -36.14 -38.97
N LYS A 2 -28.46 -35.23 -38.24
CA LYS A 2 -27.95 -34.51 -37.04
C LYS A 2 -26.47 -34.16 -37.13
N HIS A 3 -26.12 -32.98 -37.65
CA HIS A 3 -25.05 -32.14 -37.10
C HIS A 3 -25.42 -30.66 -37.27
N LEU A 4 -25.85 -30.09 -36.15
CA LEU A 4 -26.02 -28.68 -35.82
C LEU A 4 -24.79 -28.31 -34.96
N LEU A 5 -24.20 -27.12 -35.14
CA LEU A 5 -23.54 -26.28 -34.11
C LEU A 5 -22.77 -25.15 -34.83
N LEU A 6 -23.38 -23.96 -35.00
CA LEU A 6 -23.23 -22.79 -34.11
C LEU A 6 -21.77 -22.39 -33.85
N LEU A 7 -21.23 -21.51 -34.70
CA LEU A 7 -20.17 -20.58 -34.33
C LEU A 7 -20.83 -19.35 -33.69
N SER A 8 -20.87 -19.31 -32.35
CA SER A 8 -21.37 -18.17 -31.59
C SER A 8 -20.25 -17.56 -30.76
N CYS A 9 -19.93 -16.30 -31.11
CA CYS A 9 -19.44 -15.20 -30.28
C CYS A 9 -18.51 -15.53 -29.10
N LEU A 10 -17.21 -15.29 -29.27
CA LEU A 10 -16.27 -15.10 -28.16
C LEU A 10 -15.56 -13.74 -28.32
N ALA A 11 -16.22 -12.66 -27.92
CA ALA A 11 -15.61 -11.33 -27.88
C ALA A 11 -16.24 -10.48 -26.76
N ALA A 12 -15.89 -10.77 -25.49
CA ALA A 12 -16.29 -9.91 -24.36
C ALA A 12 -15.46 -10.13 -23.07
N LEU A 13 -14.12 -10.28 -23.13
CA LEU A 13 -13.29 -10.43 -21.91
C LEU A 13 -12.15 -9.42 -21.73
N LEU A 14 -11.98 -8.45 -22.64
CA LEU A 14 -10.82 -7.54 -22.59
C LEU A 14 -10.97 -6.36 -21.61
N GLY A 15 -12.16 -6.11 -21.05
CA GLY A 15 -12.42 -4.94 -20.20
C GLY A 15 -12.05 -5.08 -18.71
N CYS A 16 -12.06 -6.30 -18.15
CA CYS A 16 -11.85 -6.51 -16.72
C CYS A 16 -10.40 -6.85 -16.33
N GLN A 17 -9.50 -7.07 -17.30
CA GLN A 17 -8.11 -7.46 -17.01
C GLN A 17 -7.19 -6.27 -16.71
N THR A 18 -7.52 -5.08 -17.21
CA THR A 18 -6.60 -3.92 -17.17
C THR A 18 -6.45 -3.28 -15.79
N GLY A 19 -7.54 -3.13 -15.03
CA GLY A 19 -7.52 -2.54 -13.69
C GLY A 19 -6.71 -3.38 -12.70
N ASN A 20 -6.93 -4.69 -12.70
CA ASN A 20 -6.17 -5.62 -11.85
C ASN A 20 -4.66 -5.58 -12.17
N GLN A 21 -4.30 -5.46 -13.45
CA GLN A 21 -2.89 -5.44 -13.83
C GLN A 21 -2.16 -4.17 -13.36
N ARG A 22 -2.81 -3.00 -13.36
CA ARG A 22 -2.21 -1.77 -12.80
C ARG A 22 -1.95 -1.90 -11.30
N VAL A 23 -2.91 -2.45 -10.55
CA VAL A 23 -2.76 -2.71 -9.11
C VAL A 23 -1.60 -3.70 -8.87
N ILE A 24 -1.48 -4.77 -9.67
CA ILE A 24 -0.35 -5.69 -9.56
C ILE A 24 1.00 -4.97 -9.76
N GLN A 25 1.10 -4.09 -10.77
CA GLN A 25 2.34 -3.35 -11.04
C GLN A 25 2.66 -2.31 -9.96
N LEU A 26 1.64 -1.67 -9.37
CA LEU A 26 1.79 -0.75 -8.24
C LEU A 26 2.56 -1.41 -7.08
N TYR A 27 2.43 -2.72 -6.90
CA TYR A 27 3.14 -3.47 -5.84
C TYR A 27 4.40 -4.20 -6.31
N GLY A 28 4.92 -3.91 -7.50
CA GLY A 28 6.14 -4.55 -8.00
C GLY A 28 5.90 -5.90 -8.68
N GLY A 29 4.69 -6.13 -9.20
CA GLY A 29 4.36 -7.32 -9.97
C GLY A 29 3.85 -8.49 -9.13
N PRO A 30 3.82 -9.71 -9.72
CA PRO A 30 3.26 -10.89 -9.06
C PRO A 30 3.91 -11.23 -7.70
N ASP A 31 5.21 -11.03 -7.56
CA ASP A 31 5.94 -11.32 -6.32
C ASP A 31 5.51 -10.41 -5.17
N GLY A 32 5.40 -9.12 -5.45
CA GLY A 32 4.92 -8.18 -4.46
C GLY A 32 3.44 -8.38 -4.15
N MET A 33 2.62 -8.65 -5.16
CA MET A 33 1.22 -8.98 -4.95
C MET A 33 1.04 -10.24 -4.09
N ALA A 34 1.90 -11.26 -4.27
CA ALA A 34 1.87 -12.46 -3.46
C ALA A 34 2.22 -12.17 -1.99
N ALA A 35 3.22 -11.30 -1.74
CA ALA A 35 3.58 -10.85 -0.39
C ALA A 35 2.45 -10.06 0.27
N LEU A 36 1.81 -9.15 -0.47
CA LEU A 36 0.67 -8.38 0.00
C LEU A 36 -0.54 -9.28 0.33
N SER A 37 -0.85 -10.23 -0.54
CA SER A 37 -2.09 -11.04 -0.45
C SER A 37 -2.05 -12.12 0.63
N ALA A 38 -0.89 -12.71 0.87
CA ALA A 38 -0.73 -13.79 1.83
C ALA A 38 0.67 -13.71 2.48
N PRO A 39 0.89 -12.70 3.35
CA PRO A 39 2.17 -12.49 4.03
C PRO A 39 2.40 -13.55 5.12
N ASP A 40 3.66 -13.86 5.37
CA ASP A 40 4.11 -14.59 6.56
C ASP A 40 4.14 -13.64 7.78
N GLN A 41 4.37 -12.34 7.54
CA GLN A 41 4.48 -11.32 8.57
C GLN A 41 4.08 -9.93 8.06
N VAL A 42 3.46 -9.14 8.93
CA VAL A 42 3.17 -7.73 8.69
C VAL A 42 3.74 -6.88 9.83
N ARG A 43 4.44 -5.79 9.47
CA ARG A 43 5.02 -4.82 10.41
C ARG A 43 4.68 -3.40 9.99
N ALA A 44 4.66 -2.49 10.95
CA ALA A 44 4.42 -1.07 10.68
C ALA A 44 5.40 -0.16 11.42
N TRP A 45 5.61 1.02 10.86
CA TRP A 45 6.45 2.08 11.42
C TRP A 45 5.72 3.42 11.38
N ARG A 46 6.06 4.30 12.33
CA ARG A 46 5.87 5.73 12.17
C ARG A 46 7.07 6.31 11.46
N THR A 47 6.79 7.07 10.42
CA THR A 47 7.81 7.63 9.54
C THR A 47 7.60 9.12 9.33
N THR A 48 8.59 9.76 8.73
CA THR A 48 8.52 11.14 8.25
C THR A 48 9.50 11.34 7.09
N ALA A 49 9.25 12.35 6.27
CA ALA A 49 10.25 12.86 5.35
C ALA A 49 11.35 13.63 6.10
N GLU A 50 12.57 13.57 5.58
CA GLU A 50 13.75 14.22 6.15
C GLU A 50 13.58 15.74 6.24
N TYR A 51 13.01 16.37 5.20
CA TYR A 51 12.74 17.81 5.18
C TYR A 51 11.60 18.26 6.13
N ALA A 52 10.80 17.33 6.65
CA ALA A 52 9.67 17.61 7.53
C ALA A 52 9.99 17.40 9.02
N VAL A 53 11.22 16.99 9.35
CA VAL A 53 11.63 16.72 10.73
C VAL A 53 11.65 18.03 11.54
N LYS A 54 10.82 18.09 12.58
CA LYS A 54 10.82 19.21 13.53
C LYS A 54 12.10 19.20 14.36
N LYS A 55 12.66 20.37 14.64
CA LYS A 55 13.84 20.53 15.51
C LYS A 55 13.64 19.79 16.84
N GLY A 56 14.62 18.99 17.23
CA GLY A 56 14.59 18.19 18.46
C GLY A 56 13.90 16.83 18.34
N THR A 57 13.35 16.49 17.17
CA THR A 57 12.83 15.14 16.92
C THR A 57 13.98 14.15 16.83
N VAL A 58 13.92 13.07 17.61
CA VAL A 58 14.87 11.96 17.54
C VAL A 58 14.32 10.91 16.56
N THR A 59 15.15 10.48 15.62
CA THR A 59 14.83 9.42 14.65
C THR A 59 15.58 8.15 14.96
N GLN A 60 15.00 6.99 14.66
CA GLN A 60 15.55 5.65 14.91
C GLN A 60 16.29 5.07 13.69
N GLY A 61 16.56 5.87 12.66
CA GLY A 61 17.25 5.45 11.43
C GLY A 61 16.43 5.75 10.18
N LYS A 62 16.77 5.06 9.08
CA LYS A 62 16.08 5.14 7.79
C LYS A 62 15.33 3.85 7.47
N LEU A 63 14.21 3.99 6.78
CA LEU A 63 13.44 2.91 6.15
C LEU A 63 13.17 3.36 4.72
N GLY A 64 13.79 2.71 3.74
CA GLY A 64 13.81 3.23 2.36
C GLY A 64 14.33 4.68 2.33
N ASP A 65 13.55 5.57 1.73
CA ASP A 65 13.89 7.00 1.59
C ASP A 65 13.44 7.86 2.79
N TYR A 66 12.80 7.27 3.80
CA TYR A 66 12.16 7.99 4.91
C TYR A 66 12.81 7.71 6.26
N LEU A 67 12.61 8.62 7.22
CA LEU A 67 13.14 8.47 8.58
C LEU A 67 12.13 7.74 9.46
N ILE A 68 12.65 6.89 10.36
CA ILE A 68 11.83 6.17 11.35
C ILE A 68 11.68 7.06 12.58
N LEU A 69 10.43 7.36 12.96
CA LEU A 69 10.10 7.98 14.26
C LEU A 69 9.88 6.91 15.34
N ARG A 70 9.26 5.79 14.97
CA ARG A 70 8.96 4.68 15.88
C ARG A 70 8.74 3.38 15.11
N GLY A 71 9.14 2.25 15.69
CA GLY A 71 8.81 0.90 15.20
C GLY A 71 10.07 0.05 14.97
N PRO A 72 9.94 -1.15 14.38
CA PRO A 72 8.68 -1.75 13.92
C PRO A 72 7.74 -2.11 15.07
N VAL A 73 6.44 -2.05 14.82
CA VAL A 73 5.43 -2.75 15.63
C VAL A 73 4.84 -3.91 14.81
N PRO A 74 4.57 -5.07 15.43
CA PRO A 74 3.83 -6.13 14.75
C PRO A 74 2.41 -5.65 14.44
N VAL A 75 1.89 -6.02 13.28
CA VAL A 75 0.49 -5.77 12.91
C VAL A 75 -0.30 -7.07 13.10
N GLU A 76 -1.43 -6.99 13.79
CA GLU A 76 -2.32 -8.14 13.95
C GLU A 76 -2.78 -8.68 12.59
N ALA A 77 -2.82 -10.00 12.45
CA ALA A 77 -3.09 -10.65 11.17
C ALA A 77 -4.41 -10.19 10.52
N GLN A 78 -5.46 -10.01 11.33
CA GLN A 78 -6.74 -9.51 10.84
C GLN A 78 -6.63 -8.08 10.29
N ILE A 79 -5.96 -7.16 11.01
CA ILE A 79 -5.79 -5.77 10.57
C ILE A 79 -4.94 -5.73 9.28
N GLY A 80 -3.85 -6.51 9.22
CA GLY A 80 -3.02 -6.62 8.02
C GLY A 80 -3.80 -7.16 6.82
N ALA A 81 -4.66 -8.16 7.02
CA ALA A 81 -5.52 -8.70 5.97
C ALA A 81 -6.58 -7.67 5.50
N GLU A 82 -7.18 -6.90 6.42
CA GLU A 82 -8.14 -5.85 6.08
C GLU A 82 -7.50 -4.72 5.25
N ILE A 83 -6.30 -4.27 5.63
CA ILE A 83 -5.53 -3.29 4.85
C ILE A 83 -5.22 -3.87 3.46
N SER A 84 -4.66 -5.08 3.40
CA SER A 84 -4.33 -5.73 2.12
C SER A 84 -5.55 -5.87 1.19
N ALA A 85 -6.70 -6.25 1.72
CA ALA A 85 -7.93 -6.38 0.96
C ALA A 85 -8.46 -5.03 0.40
N ILE A 86 -8.17 -3.91 1.09
CA ILE A 86 -8.47 -2.57 0.56
C ILE A 86 -7.52 -2.24 -0.59
N LEU A 87 -6.23 -2.46 -0.39
CA LEU A 87 -5.16 -2.13 -1.34
C LEU A 87 -5.21 -2.91 -2.65
N GLN A 88 -5.76 -4.12 -2.63
CA GLN A 88 -5.95 -4.94 -3.83
C GLN A 88 -7.14 -4.51 -4.71
N LYS A 89 -8.00 -3.60 -4.21
CA LYS A 89 -9.11 -3.04 -4.99
C LYS A 89 -8.62 -1.87 -5.85
N ASP A 90 -9.40 -1.51 -6.85
CA ASP A 90 -9.13 -0.34 -7.68
C ASP A 90 -9.59 0.97 -6.98
N ILE A 91 -8.88 1.33 -5.91
CA ILE A 91 -9.12 2.54 -5.10
C ILE A 91 -8.37 3.77 -5.62
N TYR A 92 -7.66 3.61 -6.75
CA TYR A 92 -6.60 4.49 -7.21
C TYR A 92 -7.07 5.49 -8.27
N GLU A 93 -6.38 6.64 -8.36
CA GLU A 93 -6.68 7.71 -9.34
C GLU A 93 -5.65 7.77 -10.48
N TRP A 94 -5.54 6.70 -11.26
CA TRP A 94 -4.52 6.51 -12.31
C TRP A 94 -4.36 7.59 -13.39
N ASN A 95 -5.32 8.51 -13.52
CA ASN A 95 -5.35 9.50 -14.59
C ASN A 95 -5.16 10.94 -14.07
N MET A 96 -4.82 11.08 -12.79
CA MET A 96 -4.51 12.35 -12.16
C MET A 96 -3.16 12.27 -11.45
N ALA A 97 -2.46 13.40 -11.40
CA ALA A 97 -1.24 13.54 -10.62
C ALA A 97 -1.41 14.70 -9.65
N LYS A 98 -1.07 14.48 -8.39
CA LYS A 98 -1.03 15.52 -7.36
C LYS A 98 0.33 16.22 -7.35
N GLY A 99 0.32 17.54 -7.19
CA GLY A 99 1.52 18.36 -7.01
C GLY A 99 2.06 18.36 -5.57
N CYS A 100 1.99 17.22 -4.87
CA CYS A 100 2.39 17.11 -3.47
C CYS A 100 3.65 16.25 -3.34
N GLU A 101 4.63 16.71 -2.57
CA GLU A 101 5.76 15.89 -2.12
C GLU A 101 5.33 15.14 -0.84
N PRO A 102 5.21 13.80 -0.86
CA PRO A 102 4.66 13.06 0.26
C PRO A 102 5.51 13.17 1.52
N ILE A 103 4.85 13.37 2.67
CA ILE A 103 5.42 13.22 4.01
C ILE A 103 4.76 11.99 4.64
N PRO A 104 5.24 10.76 4.37
CA PRO A 104 4.55 9.57 4.84
C PRO A 104 4.66 9.46 6.34
N GLY A 105 3.50 9.52 7.00
CA GLY A 105 3.42 9.33 8.43
C GLY A 105 3.58 7.86 8.83
N VAL A 106 3.21 6.94 7.94
CA VAL A 106 3.20 5.50 8.27
C VAL A 106 3.83 4.71 7.15
N ALA A 107 4.52 3.63 7.53
CA ALA A 107 4.88 2.58 6.60
C ALA A 107 4.33 1.23 7.09
N VAL A 108 3.92 0.36 6.16
CA VAL A 108 3.51 -1.02 6.42
C VAL A 108 4.29 -1.94 5.48
N GLU A 109 4.94 -2.97 6.04
CA GLU A 109 5.69 -3.98 5.29
C GLU A 109 4.97 -5.33 5.37
N TYR A 110 4.75 -5.92 4.21
CA TYR A 110 4.25 -7.29 4.02
C TYR A 110 5.42 -8.16 3.57
N THR A 111 5.74 -9.19 4.34
CA THR A 111 6.84 -10.12 4.03
C THR A 111 6.29 -11.49 3.66
N LYS A 112 6.80 -12.09 2.58
CA LYS A 112 6.57 -13.49 2.19
C LYS A 112 7.85 -14.13 1.68
N GLY A 113 8.37 -15.09 2.41
CA GLY A 113 9.69 -15.66 2.15
C GLY A 113 10.76 -14.57 2.06
N ALA A 114 11.42 -14.47 0.90
CA ALA A 114 12.44 -13.44 0.65
C ALA A 114 11.85 -12.09 0.19
N ASN A 115 10.58 -12.04 -0.20
CA ASN A 115 9.96 -10.84 -0.77
C ASN A 115 9.37 -9.95 0.31
N LYS A 116 9.62 -8.65 0.19
CA LYS A 116 9.14 -7.60 1.09
C LYS A 116 8.52 -6.46 0.30
N VAL A 117 7.22 -6.27 0.47
CA VAL A 117 6.51 -5.10 -0.05
C VAL A 117 6.35 -4.10 1.08
N LEU A 118 7.01 -2.96 0.93
CA LEU A 118 6.95 -1.85 1.88
C LEU A 118 6.13 -0.72 1.26
N ILE A 119 5.13 -0.25 2.00
CA ILE A 119 4.16 0.74 1.54
C ILE A 119 4.19 1.91 2.51
N PHE A 120 4.55 3.08 2.02
CA PHE A 120 4.48 4.34 2.75
C PHE A 120 3.14 5.02 2.47
N PHE A 121 2.49 5.55 3.50
CA PHE A 121 1.23 6.27 3.42
C PHE A 121 1.41 7.71 3.89
N CYS A 122 1.11 8.66 3.01
CA CYS A 122 0.91 10.05 3.36
C CYS A 122 -0.59 10.35 3.39
N PHE A 123 -1.19 10.32 4.58
CA PHE A 123 -2.61 10.63 4.79
C PHE A 123 -2.95 12.13 4.66
N GLU A 124 -1.95 13.01 4.55
CA GLU A 124 -2.19 14.43 4.32
C GLU A 124 -2.62 14.69 2.86
N CYS A 125 -2.06 13.95 1.91
CA CYS A 125 -2.31 14.12 0.49
C CYS A 125 -2.85 12.87 -0.20
N ASP A 126 -3.10 11.79 0.56
CA ASP A 126 -3.56 10.50 0.08
C ASP A 126 -2.67 9.87 -0.97
N ILE A 127 -1.35 10.06 -0.86
CA ILE A 127 -0.37 9.41 -1.73
C ILE A 127 0.26 8.24 -0.97
N LEU A 128 0.28 7.07 -1.62
CA LEU A 128 1.11 5.96 -1.19
C LEU A 128 2.31 5.77 -2.10
N LEU A 129 3.40 5.25 -1.53
CA LEU A 129 4.61 4.88 -2.26
C LEU A 129 4.98 3.46 -1.93
N THR A 130 5.33 2.68 -2.95
CA THR A 130 5.59 1.25 -2.81
C THR A 130 7.03 0.91 -3.15
N TYR A 131 7.55 -0.05 -2.42
CA TYR A 131 8.88 -0.59 -2.58
C TYR A 131 8.79 -2.12 -2.58
N LEU A 132 9.59 -2.77 -3.43
CA LEU A 132 9.79 -4.21 -3.42
C LEU A 132 11.27 -4.48 -3.17
N ASN A 133 11.56 -5.24 -2.12
CA ASN A 133 12.92 -5.66 -1.75
C ASN A 133 13.91 -4.48 -1.65
N GLY A 134 13.44 -3.36 -1.09
CA GLY A 134 14.23 -2.15 -0.86
C GLY A 134 14.27 -1.16 -2.03
N ASN A 135 13.76 -1.52 -3.21
CA ASN A 135 13.73 -0.63 -4.37
C ASN A 135 12.34 0.00 -4.53
N ARG A 136 12.28 1.31 -4.77
CA ARG A 136 11.01 1.98 -5.09
C ARG A 136 10.46 1.44 -6.42
N VAL A 137 9.20 1.02 -6.43
CA VAL A 137 8.55 0.48 -7.63
C VAL A 137 7.49 1.42 -8.19
N SER A 138 6.68 2.06 -7.34
CA SER A 138 5.60 2.92 -7.80
C SER A 138 5.07 3.82 -6.67
N GLY A 139 3.98 4.53 -6.94
CA GLY A 139 3.21 5.33 -6.01
C GLY A 139 1.94 5.82 -6.68
N GLU A 140 0.87 5.99 -5.90
CA GLU A 140 -0.44 6.37 -6.43
C GLU A 140 -1.34 6.97 -5.34
N ASP A 141 -2.36 7.68 -5.79
CA ASP A 141 -3.38 8.31 -4.97
C ASP A 141 -4.39 7.28 -4.43
N PHE A 142 -4.73 7.34 -3.14
CA PHE A 142 -5.66 6.41 -2.46
C PHE A 142 -6.88 7.10 -1.82
N ASP A 143 -7.27 8.29 -2.30
CA ASP A 143 -8.32 9.15 -1.73
C ASP A 143 -9.59 8.38 -1.36
N ARG A 144 -10.02 7.48 -2.25
CA ARG A 144 -11.22 6.65 -2.09
C ARG A 144 -11.17 5.70 -0.88
N ALA A 145 -9.98 5.43 -0.37
CA ALA A 145 -9.72 4.55 0.76
C ALA A 145 -9.22 5.29 2.01
N HIS A 146 -9.04 6.61 1.98
CA HIS A 146 -8.49 7.40 3.09
C HIS A 146 -9.06 7.00 4.45
N SER A 147 -10.38 7.14 4.62
CA SER A 147 -11.02 6.92 5.93
C SER A 147 -10.92 5.47 6.39
N SER A 148 -11.02 4.51 5.45
CA SER A 148 -10.95 3.09 5.78
C SER A 148 -9.54 2.69 6.24
N LEU A 149 -8.51 3.18 5.54
CA LEU A 149 -7.12 2.95 5.92
C LEU A 149 -6.77 3.67 7.22
N ALA A 150 -7.20 4.92 7.41
CA ALA A 150 -6.93 5.70 8.61
C ALA A 150 -7.44 5.00 9.87
N VAL A 151 -8.66 4.44 9.83
CA VAL A 151 -9.24 3.66 10.94
C VAL A 151 -8.36 2.46 11.30
N LEU A 152 -7.83 1.73 10.30
CA LEU A 152 -6.98 0.56 10.53
C LEU A 152 -5.60 0.95 11.06
N ILE A 153 -5.01 2.02 10.53
CA ILE A 153 -3.74 2.57 11.01
C ILE A 153 -3.84 3.03 12.46
N LYS A 154 -4.95 3.65 12.86
CA LYS A 154 -5.21 4.02 14.26
C LYS A 154 -5.25 2.82 15.21
N LYS A 155 -5.77 1.67 14.75
CA LYS A 155 -5.74 0.42 15.53
C LYS A 155 -4.32 -0.13 15.70
N ILE A 156 -3.43 0.07 14.72
CA ILE A 156 -2.01 -0.35 14.80
C ILE A 156 -1.24 0.52 15.81
N PHE A 157 -1.54 1.82 15.88
CA PHE A 157 -0.85 2.76 16.77
C PHE A 157 -1.81 3.43 17.78
N PRO A 158 -2.42 2.67 18.69
CA PRO A 158 -3.46 3.21 19.60
C PRO A 158 -2.94 4.31 20.53
N ASN A 159 -1.63 4.30 20.82
CA ASN A 159 -0.98 5.24 21.72
C ASN A 159 -0.18 6.34 21.01
N ASP A 160 -0.24 6.45 19.68
CA ASP A 160 0.43 7.51 18.93
C ASP A 160 -0.53 8.68 18.70
N SER A 161 -0.34 9.77 19.45
CA SER A 161 -1.24 10.93 19.42
C SER A 161 -1.33 11.60 18.06
N GLU A 162 -0.29 11.53 17.22
CA GLU A 162 -0.33 12.09 15.88
C GLU A 162 -1.12 11.18 14.92
N ILE A 163 -1.00 9.85 15.07
CA ILE A 163 -1.85 8.91 14.31
C ILE A 163 -3.32 9.01 14.70
N GLN A 164 -3.62 9.21 15.98
CA GLN A 164 -5.01 9.29 16.41
C GLN A 164 -5.75 10.53 15.84
N LYS A 165 -5.02 11.51 15.28
CA LYS A 165 -5.57 12.68 14.59
C LYS A 165 -5.85 12.47 13.10
N LEU A 166 -5.45 11.34 12.51
CA LEU A 166 -5.75 11.00 11.11
C LEU A 166 -7.27 11.00 10.82
#